data_AF-A0A2H9L9Q4-F1
#
_entry.id   AF-A0A2H9L9Q4-F1
#
_cell.length_a   1.000
_cell.length_b   1.000
_cell.length_c   1.000
_cell.angle_alpha   90.00
_cell.angle_beta   90.00
_cell.angle_gamma   90.00
#
_symmetry.space_group_name_H-M   'P 1'
#
loop_
_entity.id
_entity.type
_entity.pdbx_description
1 polymer ?
#
loop_
_entity_poly.entity_id
_entity_poly.type
_entity_poly.pdbx_seq_one_letter_code
_entity_poly.pdbx_strand_id
1 'polypeptide(L)'
;MPTDPRSNNRWSAQSHPEVEKMNANEVAQLIKRYADDVKIVGARQVFAATDKERYIEALTALRDNDLKHLTTITGVDRGDNIDVIYHIHCGESLLNLKLSVPKTSLEIETVTDIFPGATLYER
;
A
#
# COMPACT_ATOMS: atom_id res chain seq x y z
N MET A 1 -36.15 -14.14 43.77
CA MET A 1 -34.98 -14.13 42.87
C MET A 1 -35.26 -13.15 41.73
N PRO A 2 -34.75 -11.91 41.77
CA PRO A 2 -34.85 -11.01 40.64
C PRO A 2 -33.70 -11.27 39.65
N THR A 3 -34.04 -11.51 38.39
CA THR A 3 -33.10 -11.65 37.27
C THR A 3 -32.68 -10.27 36.77
N ASP A 4 -31.38 -9.99 36.81
CA ASP A 4 -30.75 -8.73 36.39
C ASP A 4 -30.96 -8.45 34.88
N PRO A 5 -31.50 -7.28 34.48
CA PRO A 5 -31.59 -6.86 33.09
C PRO A 5 -30.36 -6.01 32.74
N ARG A 6 -29.20 -6.64 32.52
CA ARG A 6 -28.00 -5.92 32.06
C ARG A 6 -27.45 -6.47 30.75
N SER A 7 -27.26 -5.50 29.86
CA SER A 7 -26.41 -5.48 28.66
C SER A 7 -26.76 -6.44 27.54
N ASN A 8 -27.77 -6.03 26.77
CA ASN A 8 -27.85 -6.29 25.33
C ASN A 8 -26.62 -5.65 24.64
N ASN A 9 -25.48 -6.35 24.64
CA ASN A 9 -24.31 -5.94 23.86
C ASN A 9 -24.53 -6.31 22.39
N ARG A 10 -25.39 -5.52 21.74
CA ARG A 10 -25.46 -5.38 20.30
C ARG A 10 -24.22 -4.59 19.89
N TRP A 11 -23.10 -5.27 19.72
CA TRP A 11 -22.03 -4.75 18.89
C TRP A 11 -22.61 -4.66 17.49
N SER A 12 -23.18 -3.50 17.18
CA SER A 12 -23.43 -3.07 15.81
C SER A 12 -22.07 -3.14 15.14
N ALA A 13 -21.80 -4.24 14.43
CA ALA A 13 -20.74 -4.29 13.44
C ALA A 13 -21.01 -3.11 12.52
N GLN A 14 -20.34 -1.98 12.80
CA GLN A 14 -20.26 -0.89 11.87
C GLN A 14 -19.71 -1.53 10.61
N SER A 15 -20.59 -1.64 9.62
CA SER A 15 -20.27 -1.98 8.25
C SER A 15 -19.15 -1.04 7.85
N HIS A 16 -17.91 -1.51 8.01
CA HIS A 16 -16.77 -0.88 7.39
C HIS A 16 -17.12 -0.88 5.90
N PRO A 17 -16.99 0.26 5.20
CA PRO A 17 -17.19 0.29 3.77
C PRO A 17 -16.34 -0.85 3.18
N GLU A 18 -16.97 -1.64 2.32
CA GLU A 18 -16.28 -2.72 1.63
C GLU A 18 -15.13 -2.09 0.87
N VAL A 19 -13.90 -2.25 1.39
CA VAL A 19 -12.67 -1.77 0.73
C VAL A 19 -12.74 -2.27 -0.69
N GLU A 20 -12.65 -1.37 -1.66
CA GLU A 20 -12.75 -1.72 -3.08
C GLU A 20 -11.71 -2.82 -3.38
N LYS A 21 -12.21 -4.03 -3.63
CA LYS A 21 -11.38 -5.22 -3.80
C LYS A 21 -10.89 -5.24 -5.23
N MET A 22 -9.62 -4.91 -5.43
CA MET A 22 -8.99 -5.02 -6.75
C MET A 22 -8.17 -6.31 -6.87
N ASN A 23 -8.41 -7.03 -7.95
CA ASN A 23 -7.60 -8.18 -8.31
C ASN A 23 -6.26 -7.74 -8.93
N ALA A 24 -5.34 -8.67 -9.12
CA ALA A 24 -3.99 -8.37 -9.59
C ALA A 24 -3.96 -7.70 -10.99
N ASN A 25 -4.90 -8.00 -11.87
CA ASN A 25 -4.96 -7.36 -13.20
C ASN A 25 -5.42 -5.91 -13.11
N GLU A 26 -6.43 -5.62 -12.29
CA GLU A 26 -6.93 -4.25 -12.09
C GLU A 26 -5.87 -3.36 -11.47
N VAL A 27 -5.18 -3.86 -10.44
CA VAL A 27 -4.05 -3.15 -9.82
C VAL A 27 -2.94 -2.92 -10.84
N ALA A 28 -2.57 -3.93 -11.63
CA ALA A 28 -1.55 -3.79 -12.66
C ALA A 28 -1.91 -2.75 -13.73
N GLN A 29 -3.19 -2.65 -14.14
CA GLN A 29 -3.64 -1.62 -15.08
C GLN A 29 -3.64 -0.22 -14.44
N LEU A 30 -4.11 -0.10 -13.18
CA LEU A 30 -4.17 1.17 -12.45
C LEU A 30 -2.79 1.83 -12.35
N ILE A 31 -1.77 1.05 -12.02
CA ILE A 31 -0.41 1.56 -11.78
C ILE A 31 0.45 1.66 -13.04
N LYS A 32 0.00 1.12 -14.18
CA LYS A 32 0.80 0.99 -15.40
C LYS A 32 1.38 2.30 -15.95
N ARG A 33 0.70 3.43 -15.71
CA ARG A 33 1.17 4.76 -16.15
C ARG A 33 2.23 5.37 -15.24
N TYR A 34 2.39 4.87 -14.02
CA TYR A 34 3.29 5.40 -13.00
C TYR A 34 4.48 4.47 -12.69
N ALA A 35 4.50 3.30 -13.32
CA ALA A 35 5.47 2.27 -13.01
C ALA A 35 5.83 1.44 -14.26
N ASP A 36 7.08 0.99 -14.26
CA ASP A 36 7.67 0.09 -15.23
C ASP A 36 7.72 -1.34 -14.65
N ASP A 37 8.11 -2.31 -15.48
CA ASP A 37 8.33 -3.70 -15.06
C ASP A 37 7.13 -4.35 -14.33
N VAL A 38 5.90 -3.92 -14.65
CA VAL A 38 4.68 -4.42 -14.00
C VAL A 38 4.49 -5.91 -14.32
N LYS A 39 4.56 -6.74 -13.28
CA LYS A 39 4.52 -8.20 -13.36
C LYS A 39 3.52 -8.74 -12.35
N ILE A 40 2.63 -9.61 -12.81
CA ILE A 40 1.78 -10.41 -11.94
C ILE A 40 2.51 -11.72 -11.64
N VAL A 41 2.70 -12.00 -10.35
CA VAL A 41 3.39 -13.18 -9.85
C VAL A 41 2.40 -14.02 -9.05
N GLY A 42 2.26 -15.29 -9.43
CA GLY A 42 1.23 -16.17 -8.85
C GLY A 42 -0.18 -15.62 -9.09
N ALA A 43 -1.10 -15.90 -8.16
CA ALA A 43 -2.52 -15.55 -8.33
C ALA A 43 -2.87 -14.12 -7.86
N ARG A 44 -2.08 -13.52 -6.96
CA ARG A 44 -2.49 -12.32 -6.20
C ARG A 44 -1.39 -11.28 -6.02
N GLN A 45 -0.17 -11.47 -6.52
CA GLN A 45 0.92 -10.52 -6.29
C GLN A 45 1.22 -9.71 -7.54
N VAL A 46 1.33 -8.40 -7.37
CA VAL A 46 1.79 -7.48 -8.40
C VAL A 46 3.13 -6.90 -7.95
N PHE A 47 4.12 -6.94 -8.83
CA PHE A 47 5.41 -6.29 -8.67
C PHE A 47 5.53 -5.19 -9.71
N ALA A 48 5.98 -4.02 -9.29
CA ALA A 48 6.17 -2.89 -10.18
C ALA A 48 7.38 -2.06 -9.73
N ALA A 49 8.07 -1.44 -10.67
CA ALA A 49 9.18 -0.53 -10.41
C ALA A 49 8.75 0.91 -10.74
N THR A 50 9.09 1.88 -9.91
CA THR A 50 8.81 3.30 -10.13
C THR A 50 10.06 4.13 -9.83
N ASP A 51 10.00 5.42 -10.11
CA ASP A 51 11.07 6.39 -9.91
C ASP A 51 10.63 7.55 -8.99
N LYS A 52 11.56 8.46 -8.69
CA LYS A 52 11.32 9.57 -7.77
C LYS A 52 10.27 10.54 -8.30
N GLU A 53 10.08 10.59 -9.61
CA GLU A 53 9.15 11.48 -10.29
C GLU A 53 7.72 10.96 -10.24
N ARG A 54 7.52 9.63 -10.20
CA ARG A 54 6.18 9.01 -10.35
C ARG A 54 5.63 8.34 -9.10
N TYR A 55 6.46 8.00 -8.11
CA TYR A 55 5.99 7.17 -6.99
C TYR A 55 4.91 7.84 -6.12
N ILE A 56 4.99 9.16 -5.87
CA ILE A 56 3.95 9.90 -5.12
C ILE A 56 2.62 9.86 -5.85
N GLU A 57 2.63 10.05 -7.18
CA GLU A 57 1.41 9.95 -7.99
C GLU A 57 0.86 8.53 -8.02
N ALA A 58 1.73 7.51 -8.10
CA ALA A 58 1.33 6.10 -8.04
C ALA A 58 0.59 5.79 -6.73
N LEU A 59 1.21 6.17 -5.61
CA LEU A 59 0.66 5.96 -4.27
C LEU A 59 -0.62 6.76 -4.03
N THR A 60 -0.69 7.98 -4.55
CA THR A 60 -1.90 8.81 -4.54
C THR A 60 -3.03 8.16 -5.33
N ALA A 61 -2.76 7.65 -6.53
CA ALA A 61 -3.75 6.96 -7.35
C ALA A 61 -4.32 5.72 -6.64
N LEU A 62 -3.48 4.96 -5.93
CA LEU A 62 -3.94 3.83 -5.11
C LEU A 62 -4.89 4.31 -4.00
N ARG A 63 -4.51 5.34 -3.24
CA ARG A 63 -5.34 5.92 -2.18
C ARG A 63 -6.69 6.42 -2.72
N ASP A 64 -6.68 7.08 -3.87
CA ASP A 64 -7.87 7.67 -4.49
C ASP A 64 -8.84 6.59 -5.01
N ASN A 65 -8.36 5.37 -5.25
CA ASN A 65 -9.15 4.16 -5.52
C ASN A 65 -9.42 3.34 -4.23
N ASP A 66 -9.44 3.99 -3.07
CA ASP A 66 -9.71 3.40 -1.74
C ASP A 66 -8.71 2.30 -1.27
N LEU A 67 -7.58 2.13 -1.95
CA LEU A 67 -6.53 1.17 -1.58
C LEU A 67 -5.60 1.76 -0.51
N LYS A 68 -6.15 1.97 0.69
CA LYS A 68 -5.54 2.76 1.78
C LYS A 68 -4.63 1.97 2.72
N HIS A 69 -4.58 0.65 2.58
CA HIS A 69 -3.87 -0.20 3.53
C HIS A 69 -2.40 -0.41 3.13
N LEU A 70 -1.54 0.49 3.57
CA LEU A 70 -0.09 0.30 3.57
C LEU A 70 0.29 -0.70 4.66
N THR A 71 0.69 -1.90 4.24
CA THR A 71 1.02 -3.00 5.15
C THR A 71 2.43 -2.83 5.73
N THR A 72 3.41 -2.48 4.91
CA THR A 72 4.82 -2.39 5.31
C THR A 72 5.58 -1.50 4.31
N ILE A 73 6.67 -0.87 4.75
CA ILE A 73 7.70 -0.33 3.86
C ILE A 73 9.00 -1.10 4.15
N THR A 74 9.63 -1.65 3.12
CA THR A 74 10.89 -2.39 3.24
C THR A 74 12.01 -1.63 2.53
N GLY A 75 13.10 -1.36 3.25
CA GLY A 75 14.35 -0.88 2.66
C GLY A 75 15.31 -2.04 2.39
N VAL A 76 15.86 -2.14 1.18
CA VAL A 76 16.84 -3.16 0.79
C VAL A 76 18.10 -2.48 0.26
N ASP A 77 19.22 -2.68 0.94
CA ASP A 77 20.52 -2.20 0.48
C ASP A 77 21.02 -3.04 -0.71
N ARG A 78 21.35 -2.39 -1.84
CA ARG A 78 21.86 -2.99 -3.08
C ARG A 78 23.31 -2.62 -3.38
N GLY A 79 24.04 -2.07 -2.42
CA GLY A 79 25.39 -1.56 -2.62
C GLY A 79 25.36 -0.07 -2.97
N ASP A 80 25.19 0.27 -4.24
CA ASP A 80 25.19 1.68 -4.71
C ASP A 80 23.83 2.37 -4.54
N ASN A 81 22.77 1.57 -4.45
CA ASN A 81 21.38 2.02 -4.31
C ASN A 81 20.73 1.41 -3.07
N ILE A 82 19.64 2.02 -2.63
CA ILE A 82 18.67 1.45 -1.69
C ILE A 82 17.34 1.31 -2.41
N ASP A 83 16.77 0.11 -2.41
CA ASP A 83 15.40 -0.11 -2.88
C ASP A 83 14.44 0.13 -1.71
N VAL A 84 13.47 1.02 -1.89
CA VAL A 84 12.34 1.23 -0.99
C VAL A 84 11.12 0.56 -1.61
N ILE A 85 10.53 -0.41 -0.90
CA ILE A 85 9.41 -1.21 -1.39
C ILE A 85 8.18 -0.92 -0.53
N TYR A 86 7.16 -0.33 -1.15
CA TYR A 86 5.86 -0.10 -0.54
C TYR A 86 4.97 -1.33 -0.76
N HIS A 87 4.49 -1.93 0.33
CA HIS A 87 3.60 -3.08 0.31
C HIS A 87 2.16 -2.64 0.56
N ILE A 88 1.31 -2.68 -0.46
CA ILE A 88 -0.08 -2.22 -0.39
C ILE A 88 -1.02 -3.42 -0.49
N HIS A 89 -1.98 -3.51 0.42
CA HIS A 89 -3.07 -4.46 0.33
C HIS A 89 -4.24 -3.88 -0.47
N CYS A 90 -4.56 -4.54 -1.57
CA CYS A 90 -5.57 -4.10 -2.53
C CYS A 90 -6.85 -4.99 -2.47
N GLY A 91 -7.13 -5.59 -1.31
CA GLY A 91 -8.26 -6.50 -1.14
C GLY A 91 -7.98 -7.90 -1.66
N GLU A 92 -8.10 -8.11 -2.98
CA GLU A 92 -7.85 -9.42 -3.60
C GLU A 92 -6.40 -9.61 -4.06
N SER A 93 -5.58 -8.56 -4.01
CA SER A 93 -4.18 -8.63 -4.38
C SER A 93 -3.27 -7.85 -3.43
N LEU A 94 -1.96 -8.07 -3.59
CA LEU A 94 -0.89 -7.36 -2.92
C LEU A 94 0.01 -6.70 -3.97
N LEU A 95 0.21 -5.40 -3.85
CA LEU A 95 1.16 -4.65 -4.66
C LEU A 95 2.48 -4.46 -3.91
N ASN A 96 3.58 -4.74 -4.60
CA ASN A 96 4.94 -4.40 -4.19
C ASN A 96 5.47 -3.35 -5.16
N LEU A 97 5.38 -2.08 -4.77
CA LEU A 97 5.86 -0.95 -5.57
C LEU A 97 7.28 -0.59 -5.13
N LYS A 98 8.26 -0.85 -5.98
CA LYS A 98 9.67 -0.65 -5.70
C LYS A 98 10.17 0.67 -6.28
N LEU A 99 10.74 1.52 -5.45
CA LEU A 99 11.51 2.71 -5.81
C LEU A 99 13.00 2.43 -5.55
N SER A 100 13.86 2.62 -6.55
CA SER A 100 15.32 2.49 -6.35
C SER A 100 15.95 3.87 -6.22
N VAL A 101 16.68 4.11 -5.14
CA VAL A 101 17.27 5.41 -4.82
C VAL A 101 18.80 5.29 -4.74
N PRO A 102 19.57 6.09 -5.51
CA PRO A 102 21.02 6.12 -5.40
C PRO A 102 21.45 6.61 -4.01
N LYS A 103 22.46 5.97 -3.40
CA LYS A 103 23.01 6.43 -2.10
C LYS A 103 23.66 7.81 -2.17
N THR A 104 24.08 8.24 -3.35
CA THR A 104 24.60 9.59 -3.60
C THR A 104 23.55 10.69 -3.47
N SER A 105 22.26 10.35 -3.51
CA SER A 105 21.11 11.26 -3.34
C SER A 105 19.98 10.54 -2.61
N LEU A 106 20.25 10.11 -1.38
CA LEU A 106 19.34 9.31 -0.55
C LEU A 106 18.28 10.16 0.15
N GLU A 107 17.48 10.86 -0.64
CA GLU A 107 16.38 11.71 -0.18
C GLU A 107 15.13 11.41 -1.03
N ILE A 108 14.00 11.19 -0.35
CA ILE A 108 12.69 11.00 -0.96
C ILE A 108 11.62 11.72 -0.12
N GLU A 109 10.52 12.11 -0.72
CA GLU A 109 9.36 12.68 -0.02
C GLU A 109 8.64 11.61 0.81
N THR A 110 8.20 12.01 1.99
CA THR A 110 7.37 11.20 2.89
C THR A 110 6.02 10.90 2.27
N VAL A 111 5.47 9.72 2.57
CA VAL A 111 4.14 9.33 2.12
C VAL A 111 3.11 9.37 3.26
N THR A 112 3.43 9.97 4.42
CA THR A 112 2.52 10.03 5.57
C THR A 112 1.20 10.76 5.29
N ASP A 113 1.23 11.74 4.38
CA ASP A 113 0.03 12.48 3.95
C ASP A 113 -0.88 11.63 3.06
N ILE A 114 -0.34 10.59 2.42
CA ILE A 114 -1.08 9.62 1.61
C ILE A 114 -1.54 8.45 2.49
N PHE A 115 -0.62 7.91 3.28
CA PHE A 115 -0.83 6.80 4.19
C PHE A 115 -0.31 7.17 5.59
N PRO A 116 -1.18 7.61 6.52
CA PRO A 116 -0.73 7.99 7.86
C PRO A 116 0.07 6.91 8.61
N GLY A 117 -0.21 5.63 8.30
CA GLY A 117 0.52 4.47 8.82
C GLY A 117 2.00 4.40 8.40
N ALA A 118 2.42 5.13 7.36
CA ALA A 118 3.82 5.23 6.95
C ALA A 118 4.72 5.82 8.04
N THR A 119 4.15 6.62 8.96
CA THR A 119 4.88 7.25 10.07
C THR A 119 5.67 6.24 10.91
N LEU A 120 5.17 5.01 11.03
CA LEU A 120 5.86 3.95 11.77
C LEU A 120 7.09 3.41 11.02
N TYR A 121 7.04 3.39 9.69
CA TYR A 121 8.02 2.73 8.84
C TYR A 121 9.11 3.67 8.30
N GLU A 122 8.83 4.97 8.20
CA GLU A 122 9.78 5.97 7.68
C GLU A 122 10.76 6.53 8.74
N ARG A 123 10.72 6.03 9.98
CA ARG A 123 11.49 6.56 11.14
C ARG A 123 12.71 5.73 11.50
#